data_AF-X1HU37-F1
#
_entry.id   AF-X1HU37-F1
#
_cell.length_a   1.000
_cell.length_b   1.000
_cell.length_c   1.000
_cell.angle_alpha   90.00
_cell.angle_beta   90.00
_cell.angle_gamma   90.00
#
_symmetry.space_group_name_H-M   'P 1'
#
loop_
_entity.id
_entity.type
_entity.pdbx_description
1 polymer ?
#
loop_
_entity_poly.entity_id
_entity_poly.type
_entity_poly.pdbx_seq_one_letter_code
_entity_poly.pdbx_strand_id
1 'polypeptide(L)'
;MAVMRLRRDKYKGIDYKCIFDAKSGFKILSPIVTILAPGPKGEKGWDLIPPKILDNKKHNTILAVNYGVAIAEEMDRPDLEADIWVVTDSDVTTKPWFKHHLENFKGMRCFNLRVIDRCWKNHRYAGPYMQFASKQLMKGPDIHPVTGIIRAGGTVSCSTYQIIHHFAPKPTLVFIVGIDMSGDDYFKGKNLKVKHGPVWRSVHCFNGVIKLFREQKHIIIHTLSETNLMAGDKEFHKLVGAEVTPEDVTKITEGFMKDRREMVRSRGVQERILTP
;
A
#
# COMPACT_ATOMS: atom_id res chain seq x y z
N MET A 1 -22.13 23.80 -4.54
CA MET A 1 -20.80 23.68 -3.90
C MET A 1 -20.97 23.84 -2.40
N ALA A 2 -20.81 22.77 -1.62
CA ALA A 2 -21.02 22.81 -0.17
C ALA A 2 -19.67 22.79 0.55
N VAL A 3 -19.25 23.95 1.04
CA VAL A 3 -18.11 24.11 1.95
C VAL A 3 -18.61 23.80 3.36
N MET A 4 -18.22 22.66 3.93
CA MET A 4 -18.49 22.37 5.34
C MET A 4 -17.45 23.06 6.21
N ARG A 5 -17.86 24.15 6.88
CA ARG A 5 -17.19 24.70 8.06
C ARG A 5 -17.41 23.77 9.25
N LEU A 6 -16.35 23.17 9.78
CA LEU A 6 -16.36 22.56 11.11
C LEU A 6 -15.99 23.63 12.16
N ARG A 7 -16.75 23.65 13.27
CA ARG A 7 -16.78 24.70 14.31
C ARG A 7 -15.41 24.97 14.95
N ARG A 8 -15.18 26.24 15.28
CA ARG A 8 -13.86 26.91 15.27
C ARG A 8 -13.30 27.31 16.64
N ASP A 9 -13.93 26.95 17.77
CA ASP A 9 -13.77 27.80 18.97
C ASP A 9 -13.12 27.16 20.22
N LYS A 10 -12.41 26.03 20.12
CA LYS A 10 -11.59 25.56 21.28
C LYS A 10 -10.15 25.11 21.00
N TYR A 11 -9.72 25.06 19.74
CA TYR A 11 -8.37 24.58 19.40
C TYR A 11 -7.76 25.46 18.30
N LYS A 12 -7.13 26.56 18.72
CA LYS A 12 -6.21 27.31 17.86
C LYS A 12 -4.93 26.49 17.69
N GLY A 13 -4.60 26.14 16.45
CA GLY A 13 -3.31 25.56 16.08
C GLY A 13 -3.39 24.13 15.54
N ILE A 14 -3.90 24.01 14.31
CA ILE A 14 -3.67 22.90 13.37
C ILE A 14 -4.30 21.54 13.76
N ASP A 15 -5.45 21.24 13.15
CA ASP A 15 -6.18 19.97 13.28
C ASP A 15 -6.22 19.26 11.90
N TYR A 16 -5.21 18.44 11.59
CA TYR A 16 -5.17 17.63 10.35
C TYR A 16 -5.82 16.25 10.55
N LYS A 17 -7.05 16.20 11.02
CA LYS A 17 -7.83 14.95 11.06
C LYS A 17 -8.49 14.70 9.72
N CYS A 18 -7.79 14.00 8.82
CA CYS A 18 -8.44 13.40 7.67
C CYS A 18 -9.05 12.06 8.09
N ILE A 19 -10.33 12.08 8.49
CA ILE A 19 -11.15 10.88 8.60
C ILE A 19 -11.42 10.41 7.17
N PHE A 20 -11.37 9.10 6.93
CA PHE A 20 -11.78 8.47 5.67
C PHE A 20 -13.24 8.86 5.31
N ASP A 21 -13.35 9.96 4.58
CA ASP A 21 -14.55 10.52 3.98
C ASP A 21 -14.19 10.71 2.50
N ALA A 22 -15.07 10.27 1.59
CA ALA A 22 -14.95 10.50 0.15
C ALA A 22 -14.79 12.00 -0.23
N LYS A 23 -15.00 12.93 0.72
CA LYS A 23 -14.81 14.38 0.62
C LYS A 23 -13.43 14.87 1.07
N SER A 24 -12.56 14.01 1.57
CA SER A 24 -11.18 14.34 1.98
C SER A 24 -10.32 14.93 0.85
N GLY A 25 -10.69 14.70 -0.40
CA GLY A 25 -9.94 15.12 -1.58
C GLY A 25 -8.65 14.32 -1.82
N PHE A 26 -8.27 13.41 -0.92
CA PHE A 26 -7.11 12.54 -1.11
C PHE A 26 -7.33 11.60 -2.28
N LYS A 27 -6.35 11.55 -3.19
CA LYS A 27 -6.30 10.64 -4.32
C LYS A 27 -4.87 10.20 -4.57
N ILE A 28 -4.70 8.93 -4.91
CA ILE A 28 -3.50 8.47 -5.60
C ILE A 28 -3.71 8.87 -7.06
N LEU A 29 -2.77 9.63 -7.62
CA LEU A 29 -2.86 10.08 -9.01
C LEU A 29 -2.14 9.15 -9.98
N SER A 30 -1.14 8.42 -9.48
CA SER A 30 -0.34 7.49 -10.24
C SER A 30 -1.17 6.27 -10.66
N PRO A 31 -1.14 5.88 -11.95
CA PRO A 31 -1.81 4.69 -12.44
C PRO A 31 -1.11 3.38 -12.05
N ILE A 32 0.11 3.46 -11.54
CA ILE A 32 0.87 2.31 -11.00
C ILE A 32 1.04 2.53 -9.50
N VAL A 33 0.88 1.45 -8.74
CA VAL A 33 1.10 1.42 -7.30
C VAL A 33 2.04 0.28 -6.95
N THR A 34 3.10 0.56 -6.21
CA THR A 34 4.01 -0.45 -5.67
C THR A 34 3.77 -0.61 -4.18
N ILE A 35 3.51 -1.82 -3.70
CA ILE A 35 3.40 -2.13 -2.28
C ILE A 35 4.73 -2.70 -1.79
N LEU A 36 5.39 -2.00 -0.87
CA LEU A 36 6.62 -2.42 -0.20
C LEU A 36 6.33 -2.99 1.18
N ALA A 37 6.54 -4.30 1.32
CA ALA A 37 6.38 -5.02 2.57
C ALA A 37 7.71 -5.65 3.03
N PRO A 38 7.91 -5.82 4.35
CA PRO A 38 9.18 -6.22 4.93
C PRO A 38 9.41 -7.74 4.95
N GLY A 39 8.91 -8.49 3.96
CA GLY A 39 9.20 -9.92 3.82
C GLY A 39 10.62 -10.17 3.30
N PRO A 40 11.36 -11.16 3.83
CA PRO A 40 12.73 -11.44 3.42
C PRO A 40 12.86 -11.82 1.93
N LYS A 41 11.82 -12.40 1.31
CA LYS A 41 11.83 -12.73 -0.12
C LYS A 41 11.68 -11.50 -1.02
N GLY A 42 11.42 -10.32 -0.43
CA GLY A 42 11.30 -9.05 -1.12
C GLY A 42 12.60 -8.54 -1.75
N GLU A 43 13.76 -8.94 -1.22
CA GLU A 43 15.07 -8.39 -1.61
C GLU A 43 15.30 -8.41 -3.12
N LYS A 44 15.16 -9.58 -3.74
CA LYS A 44 15.28 -9.72 -5.19
C LYS A 44 14.16 -9.02 -5.95
N GLY A 45 12.95 -8.97 -5.38
CA GLY A 45 11.78 -8.39 -6.04
C GLY A 45 11.83 -6.87 -6.17
N TRP A 46 12.53 -6.17 -5.27
CA TRP A 46 12.68 -4.72 -5.34
C TRP A 46 13.58 -4.31 -6.51
N ASP A 47 14.59 -5.13 -6.83
CA ASP A 47 15.49 -4.92 -7.98
C ASP A 47 14.83 -5.19 -9.33
N LEU A 48 13.71 -5.91 -9.34
CA LEU A 48 12.95 -6.15 -10.57
C LEU A 48 12.19 -4.92 -11.05
N ILE A 49 11.98 -3.90 -10.20
CA ILE A 49 11.28 -2.69 -10.60
C ILE A 49 12.27 -1.77 -11.31
N PRO A 50 12.09 -1.49 -12.62
CA PRO A 50 13.01 -0.63 -13.36
C PRO A 50 13.06 0.78 -12.76
N PRO A 51 14.25 1.42 -12.66
CA PRO A 51 14.40 2.78 -12.14
C PRO A 51 13.46 3.79 -12.80
N LYS A 52 13.26 3.69 -14.12
CA LYS A 52 12.32 4.55 -14.87
C LYS A 52 10.88 4.54 -14.34
N ILE A 53 10.46 3.46 -13.67
CA ILE A 53 9.14 3.35 -13.03
C ILE A 53 9.19 3.96 -11.63
N LEU A 54 10.24 3.68 -10.87
CA LEU A 54 10.43 4.19 -9.50
C LEU A 54 10.62 5.71 -9.47
N ASP A 55 11.43 6.24 -10.38
CA ASP A 55 11.80 7.66 -10.45
C ASP A 55 10.64 8.56 -10.92
N ASN A 56 9.65 7.97 -11.61
CA ASN A 56 8.52 8.72 -12.14
C ASN A 56 7.32 8.69 -11.18
N LYS A 57 7.33 9.59 -10.21
CA LYS A 57 6.24 9.78 -9.23
C LYS A 57 4.89 10.20 -9.85
N LYS A 58 4.84 10.60 -11.13
CA LYS A 58 3.57 10.80 -11.86
C LYS A 58 2.96 9.47 -12.32
N HIS A 59 3.80 8.44 -12.50
CA HIS A 59 3.38 7.14 -13.00
C HIS A 59 3.24 6.11 -11.88
N ASN A 60 4.12 6.16 -10.87
CA ASN A 60 4.13 5.22 -9.75
C ASN A 60 3.90 5.93 -8.42
N THR A 61 3.29 5.22 -7.47
CA THR A 61 3.21 5.60 -6.06
C THR A 61 3.61 4.40 -5.21
N ILE A 62 4.53 4.62 -4.28
CA ILE A 62 5.07 3.60 -3.38
C ILE A 62 4.30 3.63 -2.05
N LEU A 63 3.61 2.54 -1.73
CA LEU A 63 2.97 2.28 -0.45
C LEU A 63 3.84 1.35 0.39
N ALA A 64 4.47 1.86 1.44
CA ALA A 64 5.14 1.05 2.44
C ALA A 64 4.17 0.58 3.54
N VAL A 65 4.30 -0.68 3.99
CA VAL A 65 3.52 -1.22 5.12
C VAL A 65 4.40 -1.45 6.34
N ASN A 66 4.02 -0.89 7.50
CA ASN A 66 4.77 -1.00 8.75
C ASN A 66 6.28 -0.78 8.53
N TYR A 67 7.12 -1.82 8.73
CA TYR A 67 8.57 -1.74 8.59
C TYR A 67 9.05 -1.51 7.16
N GLY A 68 8.19 -1.70 6.16
CA GLY A 68 8.54 -1.47 4.76
C GLY A 68 9.05 -0.05 4.47
N VAL A 69 8.73 0.92 5.33
CA VAL A 69 9.23 2.31 5.21
C VAL A 69 10.74 2.41 5.41
N ALA A 70 11.35 1.44 6.12
CA ALA A 70 12.77 1.41 6.41
C ALA A 70 13.61 0.80 5.28
N ILE A 71 12.98 0.11 4.32
CA ILE A 71 13.68 -0.64 3.27
C ILE A 71 14.60 0.28 2.45
N ALA A 72 14.09 1.43 2.03
CA ALA A 72 14.85 2.41 1.23
C ALA A 72 16.14 2.84 1.94
N GLU A 73 16.06 3.16 3.24
CA GLU A 73 17.23 3.55 4.04
C GLU A 73 18.17 2.36 4.28
N GLU A 74 17.64 1.21 4.68
CA GLU A 74 18.47 0.04 5.01
C GLU A 74 19.17 -0.58 3.79
N MET A 75 18.70 -0.31 2.58
CA MET A 75 19.30 -0.77 1.32
C MET A 75 20.11 0.31 0.60
N ASP A 76 20.13 1.55 1.10
CA ASP A 76 20.68 2.70 0.37
C ASP A 76 20.04 2.87 -1.03
N ARG A 77 18.71 2.78 -1.06
CA ARG A 77 17.86 2.83 -2.27
C ARG A 77 16.84 3.96 -2.18
N PRO A 78 17.25 5.22 -2.43
CA PRO A 78 16.35 6.38 -2.34
C PRO A 78 15.20 6.33 -3.35
N ASP A 79 15.36 5.59 -4.45
CA ASP A 79 14.32 5.31 -5.44
C ASP A 79 13.15 4.47 -4.89
N LEU A 80 13.37 3.77 -3.76
CA LEU A 80 12.33 3.04 -3.03
C LEU A 80 11.64 3.89 -1.94
N GLU A 81 11.96 5.19 -1.81
CA GLU A 81 11.33 6.04 -0.79
C GLU A 81 9.81 6.06 -0.97
N ALA A 82 9.12 5.70 0.12
CA ALA A 82 7.67 5.56 0.11
C ALA A 82 6.95 6.91 0.05
N ASP A 83 5.91 6.98 -0.77
CA ASP A 83 5.04 8.16 -0.85
C ASP A 83 3.94 8.09 0.22
N ILE A 84 3.52 6.86 0.55
CA ILE A 84 2.48 6.59 1.53
C ILE A 84 2.97 5.50 2.49
N TRP A 85 2.85 5.75 3.79
CA TRP A 85 3.20 4.80 4.83
C TRP A 85 1.97 4.32 5.59
N VAL A 86 1.64 3.04 5.46
CA VAL A 86 0.47 2.41 6.09
C VAL A 86 0.88 1.71 7.38
N VAL A 87 0.29 2.13 8.50
CA VAL A 87 0.64 1.64 9.84
C VAL A 87 -0.60 1.16 10.56
N THR A 88 -0.69 -0.14 10.83
CA THR A 88 -1.87 -0.72 11.50
C THR A 88 -1.57 -1.44 12.79
N ASP A 89 -0.32 -1.83 13.02
CA ASP A 89 0.07 -2.48 14.26
C ASP A 89 0.39 -1.40 15.30
N SER A 90 -0.29 -1.41 16.44
CA SER A 90 -0.09 -0.43 17.51
C SER A 90 1.17 -0.68 18.33
N ASP A 91 1.74 -1.88 18.27
CA ASP A 91 2.93 -2.24 19.03
C ASP A 91 4.21 -1.70 18.40
N VAL A 92 4.16 -1.37 17.09
CA VAL A 92 5.26 -0.70 16.37
C VAL A 92 5.63 0.63 17.02
N THR A 93 4.69 1.30 17.70
CA THR A 93 4.93 2.60 18.36
C THR A 93 5.98 2.54 19.46
N THR A 94 6.33 1.35 19.95
CA THR A 94 7.37 1.14 20.97
C THR A 94 8.73 0.76 20.37
N LYS A 95 8.82 0.56 19.05
CA LYS A 95 10.03 0.10 18.39
C LYS A 95 10.96 1.28 18.08
N PRO A 96 12.29 1.15 18.27
CA PRO A 96 13.24 2.23 18.01
C PRO A 96 13.17 2.78 16.58
N TRP A 97 13.09 1.89 15.58
CA TRP A 97 12.98 2.26 14.17
C TRP A 97 11.73 3.10 13.88
N PHE A 98 10.63 2.84 14.58
CA PHE A 98 9.37 3.52 14.29
C PHE A 98 9.45 5.01 14.60
N LYS A 99 10.07 5.39 15.73
CA LYS A 99 10.24 6.79 16.11
C LYS A 99 11.06 7.54 15.04
N HIS A 100 12.19 6.97 14.64
CA HIS A 100 13.05 7.52 13.60
C HIS A 100 12.28 7.79 12.31
N HIS A 101 11.56 6.80 11.79
CA HIS A 101 10.77 6.99 10.55
C HIS A 101 9.55 7.89 10.77
N LEU A 102 8.92 7.90 11.96
CA LEU A 102 7.83 8.81 12.27
C LEU A 102 8.26 10.27 12.19
N GLU A 103 9.45 10.61 12.67
CA GLU A 103 9.99 11.98 12.67
C GLU A 103 10.49 12.39 11.27
N ASN A 104 11.08 11.46 10.52
CA ASN A 104 11.77 11.78 9.27
C ASN A 104 10.91 11.60 8.00
N PHE A 105 9.88 10.75 8.01
CA PHE A 105 9.10 10.44 6.81
C PHE A 105 8.41 11.69 6.22
N LYS A 106 8.54 11.91 4.91
CA LYS A 106 7.98 13.12 4.27
C LYS A 106 6.64 12.87 3.58
N GLY A 107 6.30 11.60 3.33
CA GLY A 107 5.06 11.20 2.68
C GLY A 107 3.81 11.23 3.57
N MET A 108 2.71 10.76 2.99
CA MET A 108 1.41 10.63 3.66
C MET A 108 1.39 9.43 4.58
N ARG A 109 1.00 9.62 5.84
CA ARG A 109 0.88 8.51 6.80
C ARG A 109 -0.57 8.06 6.90
N CYS A 110 -0.82 6.78 6.79
CA CYS A 110 -2.15 6.17 6.90
C CYS A 110 -2.18 5.31 8.17
N PHE A 111 -2.73 5.87 9.24
CA PHE A 111 -2.80 5.21 10.53
C PHE A 111 -4.15 4.52 10.75
N ASN A 112 -4.09 3.33 11.34
CA ASN A 112 -5.22 2.81 12.09
C ASN A 112 -5.51 3.73 13.28
N LEU A 113 -6.79 3.96 13.61
CA LEU A 113 -7.21 4.76 14.75
C LEU A 113 -6.51 4.38 16.07
N ARG A 114 -6.33 3.08 16.33
CA ARG A 114 -5.63 2.60 17.54
C ARG A 114 -4.15 2.96 17.56
N VAL A 115 -3.53 3.05 16.37
CA VAL A 115 -2.11 3.40 16.23
C VAL A 115 -1.92 4.89 16.47
N ILE A 116 -2.73 5.76 15.87
CA ILE A 116 -2.59 7.21 16.04
C ILE A 116 -2.79 7.62 17.50
N ASP A 117 -3.76 7.00 18.20
CA ASP A 117 -3.99 7.25 19.63
C ASP A 117 -2.76 6.90 20.49
N ARG A 118 -2.04 5.82 20.15
CA ARG A 118 -0.78 5.47 20.83
C ARG A 118 0.38 6.34 20.38
N CYS A 119 0.45 6.70 19.10
CA CYS A 119 1.46 7.59 18.57
C CYS A 119 1.43 8.92 19.30
N TRP A 120 0.26 9.54 19.46
CA TRP A 120 0.14 10.81 20.18
C TRP A 120 0.53 10.74 21.65
N LYS A 121 0.36 9.59 22.31
CA LYS A 121 0.79 9.40 23.70
C LYS A 121 2.32 9.32 23.81
N ASN A 122 2.96 8.67 22.85
CA ASN A 122 4.37 8.29 22.95
C ASN A 122 5.31 9.20 22.16
N HIS A 123 4.79 9.92 21.16
CA HIS A 123 5.55 10.68 20.19
C HIS A 123 4.85 12.00 19.86
N ARG A 124 5.62 13.08 19.74
CA ARG A 124 5.13 14.33 19.15
C ARG A 124 5.31 14.26 17.65
N TYR A 125 4.21 14.30 16.90
CA TYR A 125 4.23 14.29 15.44
C TYR A 125 3.35 15.41 14.89
N ALA A 126 3.84 16.11 13.86
CA ALA A 126 3.21 17.32 13.31
C ALA A 126 3.01 17.30 11.77
N GLY A 127 3.24 16.16 11.11
CA GLY A 127 3.08 16.07 9.65
C GLY A 127 1.68 15.61 9.20
N PRO A 128 1.46 15.50 7.87
CA PRO A 128 0.19 15.05 7.32
C PRO A 128 -0.08 13.59 7.67
N TYR A 129 -1.32 13.28 8.00
CA TYR A 129 -1.77 11.92 8.17
C TYR A 129 -3.25 11.75 7.82
N MET A 130 -3.59 10.52 7.48
CA MET A 130 -4.93 10.00 7.36
C MET A 130 -5.16 8.97 8.46
N GLN A 131 -6.38 8.92 8.97
CA GLN A 131 -6.78 7.91 9.95
C GLN A 131 -7.96 7.09 9.44
N PHE A 132 -7.87 5.77 9.58
CA PHE A 132 -8.98 4.88 9.32
C PHE A 132 -9.40 4.13 10.57
N ALA A 133 -10.71 3.93 10.70
CA ALA A 133 -11.24 3.02 11.70
C ALA A 133 -11.10 1.58 11.21
N SER A 134 -10.48 0.74 12.04
CA SER A 134 -10.69 -0.69 11.92
C SER A 134 -11.98 -1.08 12.60
N LYS A 135 -13.02 -1.26 11.79
CA LYS A 135 -14.27 -1.86 12.22
C LYS A 135 -14.41 -3.19 11.48
N GLN A 136 -14.74 -4.23 12.24
CA GLN A 136 -14.96 -5.60 11.77
C GLN A 136 -13.69 -6.36 11.37
N LEU A 137 -13.68 -7.65 11.71
CA LEU A 137 -12.68 -8.60 11.25
C LEU A 137 -13.01 -9.01 9.81
N MET A 138 -11.99 -9.16 8.95
CA MET A 138 -12.10 -9.90 7.70
C MET A 138 -12.38 -11.36 8.06
N LYS A 139 -13.65 -11.76 8.03
CA LYS A 139 -14.11 -13.12 8.32
C LYS A 139 -14.55 -13.77 7.01
N GLY A 140 -13.99 -14.93 6.70
CA GLY A 140 -14.39 -15.75 5.55
C GLY A 140 -13.96 -15.19 4.18
N PRO A 141 -14.37 -15.85 3.09
CA PRO A 141 -13.98 -15.52 1.71
C PRO A 141 -14.74 -14.30 1.15
N ASP A 142 -15.88 -13.91 1.72
CA ASP A 142 -16.66 -12.72 1.31
C ASP A 142 -16.08 -11.44 1.91
N ILE A 143 -14.98 -11.02 1.31
CA ILE A 143 -14.34 -9.76 1.62
C ILE A 143 -14.93 -8.75 0.62
N HIS A 144 -15.43 -7.62 1.07
CA HIS A 144 -15.80 -6.54 0.15
C HIS A 144 -15.27 -5.24 0.74
N PRO A 145 -14.64 -4.36 -0.05
CA PRO A 145 -14.27 -3.05 0.43
C PRO A 145 -15.52 -2.33 0.93
N VAL A 146 -15.47 -1.85 2.16
CA VAL A 146 -16.49 -0.95 2.69
C VAL A 146 -15.94 0.46 2.57
N THR A 147 -16.69 1.34 1.91
CA THR A 147 -16.30 2.74 1.78
C THR A 147 -16.04 3.35 3.15
N GLY A 148 -14.86 3.95 3.32
CA GLY A 148 -14.47 4.63 4.54
C GLY A 148 -14.01 3.74 5.71
N ILE A 149 -13.89 2.42 5.50
CA ILE A 149 -13.47 1.46 6.52
C ILE A 149 -12.30 0.64 6.00
N ILE A 150 -11.30 0.40 6.86
CA ILE A 150 -10.27 -0.61 6.62
C ILE A 150 -10.50 -1.76 7.61
N ARG A 151 -11.06 -2.87 7.12
CA ARG A 151 -11.31 -4.07 7.94
C ARG A 151 -10.00 -4.59 8.55
N ALA A 152 -10.05 -4.99 9.82
CA ALA A 152 -8.92 -5.62 10.52
C ALA A 152 -8.89 -7.13 10.25
N GLY A 153 -7.75 -7.79 10.40
CA GLY A 153 -7.57 -9.20 10.05
C GLY A 153 -6.78 -9.36 8.76
N GLY A 154 -6.37 -10.59 8.41
CA GLY A 154 -5.36 -10.80 7.37
C GLY A 154 -4.00 -10.26 7.82
N THR A 155 -3.49 -9.24 7.12
CA THR A 155 -2.20 -8.59 7.42
C THR A 155 -2.32 -7.07 7.24
N VAL A 156 -1.32 -6.29 7.67
CA VAL A 156 -1.25 -4.83 7.41
C VAL A 156 -1.39 -4.54 5.93
N SER A 157 -0.78 -5.39 5.10
CA SER A 157 -0.83 -5.32 3.66
C SER A 157 -2.23 -5.50 3.06
N CYS A 158 -3.19 -6.12 3.77
CA CYS A 158 -4.59 -6.10 3.33
C CYS A 158 -5.22 -4.70 3.42
N SER A 159 -4.63 -3.78 4.19
CA SER A 159 -5.11 -2.39 4.29
C SER A 159 -4.75 -1.58 3.04
N THR A 160 -3.63 -1.91 2.38
CA THR A 160 -3.25 -1.23 1.13
C THR A 160 -4.26 -1.52 0.02
N TYR A 161 -4.88 -2.71 0.00
CA TYR A 161 -6.02 -3.00 -0.90
C TYR A 161 -7.10 -1.93 -0.80
N GLN A 162 -7.55 -1.66 0.42
CA GLN A 162 -8.71 -0.81 0.66
C GLN A 162 -8.37 0.64 0.30
N ILE A 163 -7.10 1.05 0.52
CA ILE A 163 -6.58 2.34 0.09
C ILE A 163 -6.58 2.44 -1.45
N ILE A 164 -6.01 1.45 -2.15
CA ILE A 164 -5.92 1.43 -3.61
C ILE A 164 -7.32 1.45 -4.22
N HIS A 165 -8.22 0.57 -3.75
CA HIS A 165 -9.60 0.48 -4.25
C HIS A 165 -10.35 1.81 -4.18
N HIS A 166 -10.16 2.56 -3.08
CA HIS A 166 -10.90 3.80 -2.83
C HIS A 166 -10.26 5.02 -3.50
N PHE A 167 -8.94 5.06 -3.64
CA PHE A 167 -8.23 6.31 -3.99
C PHE A 167 -7.36 6.25 -5.25
N ALA A 168 -7.07 5.06 -5.78
CA ALA A 168 -6.29 4.93 -7.00
C ALA A 168 -7.16 5.20 -8.25
N PRO A 169 -6.56 5.67 -9.36
CA PRO A 169 -7.29 5.89 -10.58
C PRO A 169 -7.80 4.54 -11.14
N LYS A 170 -8.80 4.60 -12.03
CA LYS A 170 -9.34 3.39 -12.67
C LYS A 170 -9.05 3.48 -14.17
N PRO A 171 -8.23 2.60 -14.75
CA PRO A 171 -7.59 1.43 -14.15
C PRO A 171 -6.29 1.73 -13.36
N THR A 172 -5.88 0.79 -12.50
CA THR A 172 -4.62 0.79 -11.75
C THR A 172 -3.86 -0.52 -11.92
N LEU A 173 -2.54 -0.45 -12.10
CA LEU A 173 -1.61 -1.56 -12.03
C LEU A 173 -0.94 -1.60 -10.65
N VAL A 174 -0.90 -2.76 -10.00
CA VAL A 174 -0.33 -2.94 -8.67
C VAL A 174 0.82 -3.94 -8.71
N PHE A 175 2.00 -3.53 -8.25
CA PHE A 175 3.11 -4.41 -7.96
C PHE A 175 3.19 -4.68 -6.45
N ILE A 176 3.28 -5.95 -6.08
CA ILE A 176 3.44 -6.40 -4.69
C ILE A 176 4.87 -6.91 -4.50
N VAL A 177 5.56 -6.42 -3.47
CA VAL A 177 6.91 -6.91 -3.13
C VAL A 177 7.09 -7.11 -1.63
N GLY A 178 7.63 -8.27 -1.24
CA GLY A 178 7.92 -8.62 0.15
C GLY A 178 6.69 -9.01 0.97
N ILE A 179 5.63 -9.49 0.32
CA ILE A 179 4.45 -10.08 0.99
C ILE A 179 4.55 -11.60 0.90
N ASP A 180 5.42 -12.20 1.72
CA ASP A 180 5.82 -13.61 1.57
C ASP A 180 4.77 -14.59 2.09
N MET A 181 3.98 -14.16 3.09
CA MET A 181 2.95 -14.96 3.78
C MET A 181 3.46 -16.29 4.37
N SER A 182 4.74 -16.32 4.72
CA SER A 182 5.42 -17.49 5.28
C SER A 182 6.63 -17.07 6.09
N GLY A 183 7.09 -17.99 6.95
CA GLY A 183 8.26 -17.78 7.79
C GLY A 183 7.99 -16.88 8.99
N ASP A 184 8.98 -16.82 9.86
CA ASP A 184 8.97 -15.97 11.06
C ASP A 184 9.86 -14.74 10.89
N ASP A 185 10.77 -14.79 9.91
CA ASP A 185 11.71 -13.73 9.61
C ASP A 185 11.08 -12.60 8.80
N TYR A 186 11.57 -11.41 9.06
CA TYR A 186 11.34 -10.22 8.26
C TYR A 186 12.66 -9.81 7.61
N PHE A 187 12.61 -8.79 6.76
CA PHE A 187 13.78 -8.20 6.11
C PHE A 187 14.95 -8.04 7.09
N LYS A 188 16.13 -8.53 6.69
CA LYS A 188 17.37 -8.54 7.49
C LYS A 188 17.21 -9.14 8.91
N GLY A 189 16.37 -10.16 9.05
CA GLY A 189 16.21 -10.91 10.31
C GLY A 189 15.53 -10.11 11.43
N LYS A 190 14.74 -9.08 11.09
CA LYS A 190 13.99 -8.25 12.05
C LYS A 190 12.82 -9.04 12.64
N ASN A 191 13.13 -10.02 13.49
CA ASN A 191 12.17 -10.92 14.08
C ASN A 191 11.09 -10.16 14.87
N LEU A 192 9.84 -10.29 14.45
CA LEU A 192 8.73 -10.05 15.37
C LEU A 192 8.69 -11.26 16.31
N LYS A 193 8.44 -11.04 17.60
CA LYS A 193 8.41 -12.09 18.63
C LYS A 193 7.35 -13.20 18.37
N VAL A 194 6.60 -13.10 17.28
CA VAL A 194 5.47 -13.95 16.91
C VAL A 194 5.92 -14.96 15.87
N LYS A 195 5.75 -16.24 16.16
CA LYS A 195 5.95 -17.31 15.18
C LYS A 195 4.66 -17.54 14.39
N HIS A 196 4.76 -17.46 13.08
CA HIS A 196 3.68 -17.68 12.13
C HIS A 196 3.78 -19.04 11.42
N GLY A 197 4.99 -19.62 11.35
CA GLY A 197 5.24 -20.92 10.73
C GLY A 197 5.31 -20.87 9.20
N PRO A 198 5.18 -22.03 8.52
CA PRO A 198 5.44 -22.13 7.08
C PRO A 198 4.42 -21.37 6.23
N VAL A 199 3.20 -21.14 6.72
CA VAL A 199 2.18 -20.31 6.07
C VAL A 199 1.42 -19.55 7.14
N TRP A 200 1.29 -18.23 6.96
CA TRP A 200 0.55 -17.42 7.91
C TRP A 200 -0.95 -17.69 7.78
N ARG A 201 -1.67 -17.81 8.92
CA ARG A 201 -3.14 -17.98 8.92
C ARG A 201 -3.88 -16.87 8.16
N SER A 202 -3.27 -15.68 8.10
CA SER A 202 -3.76 -14.51 7.38
C SER A 202 -3.82 -14.67 5.86
N VAL A 203 -3.14 -15.68 5.30
CA VAL A 203 -3.07 -15.89 3.86
C VAL A 203 -4.47 -16.09 3.27
N HIS A 204 -5.37 -16.76 3.98
CA HIS A 204 -6.74 -17.01 3.51
C HIS A 204 -7.53 -15.71 3.31
N CYS A 205 -7.38 -14.75 4.23
CA CYS A 205 -8.01 -13.44 4.10
C CYS A 205 -7.43 -12.67 2.91
N PHE A 206 -6.11 -12.67 2.74
CA PHE A 206 -5.52 -11.93 1.62
C PHE A 206 -5.82 -12.62 0.27
N ASN A 207 -5.88 -13.94 0.19
CA ASN A 207 -6.31 -14.62 -1.03
C ASN A 207 -7.73 -14.21 -1.45
N GLY A 208 -8.65 -14.06 -0.48
CA GLY A 208 -9.98 -13.49 -0.76
C GLY A 208 -9.90 -12.05 -1.31
N VAL A 209 -9.07 -11.21 -0.70
CA VAL A 209 -8.79 -9.83 -1.15
C VAL A 209 -8.26 -9.78 -2.59
N ILE A 210 -7.29 -10.64 -2.94
CA ILE A 210 -6.74 -10.74 -4.31
C ILE A 210 -7.80 -11.21 -5.30
N LYS A 211 -8.62 -12.20 -4.93
CA LYS A 211 -9.71 -12.69 -5.79
C LYS A 211 -10.65 -11.55 -6.20
N LEU A 212 -11.02 -10.69 -5.27
CA LEU A 212 -11.90 -9.56 -5.53
C LEU A 212 -11.27 -8.50 -6.43
N PHE A 213 -9.99 -8.20 -6.24
CA PHE A 213 -9.28 -7.31 -7.17
C PHE A 213 -9.35 -7.84 -8.60
N ARG A 214 -9.25 -9.16 -8.81
CA ARG A 214 -9.35 -9.74 -10.15
C ARG A 214 -10.77 -9.65 -10.72
N GLU A 215 -11.79 -9.85 -9.89
CA GLU A 215 -13.19 -9.64 -10.30
C GLU A 215 -13.44 -8.17 -10.68
N GLN A 216 -12.70 -7.25 -10.06
CA GLN A 216 -12.68 -5.84 -10.41
C GLN A 216 -11.76 -5.59 -11.61
N LYS A 217 -12.34 -5.62 -12.82
CA LYS A 217 -11.67 -5.42 -14.13
C LYS A 217 -10.78 -4.17 -14.29
N HIS A 218 -10.73 -3.27 -13.31
CA HIS A 218 -9.94 -2.04 -13.35
C HIS A 218 -8.69 -2.09 -12.46
N ILE A 219 -8.41 -3.20 -11.77
CA ILE A 219 -7.20 -3.34 -10.95
C ILE A 219 -6.46 -4.59 -11.36
N ILE A 220 -5.23 -4.42 -11.82
CA ILE A 220 -4.35 -5.49 -12.30
C ILE A 220 -3.25 -5.67 -11.27
N ILE A 221 -2.97 -6.91 -10.87
CA ILE A 221 -2.02 -7.20 -9.78
C ILE A 221 -0.96 -8.17 -10.24
N HIS A 222 0.27 -7.83 -9.93
CA HIS A 222 1.44 -8.66 -10.09
C HIS A 222 2.24 -8.67 -8.79
N THR A 223 2.80 -9.81 -8.43
CA THR A 223 3.76 -9.92 -7.33
C THR A 223 5.15 -10.14 -7.91
N LEU A 224 6.14 -9.47 -7.34
CA LEU A 224 7.53 -9.47 -7.81
C LEU A 224 8.46 -10.26 -6.86
N SER A 225 7.92 -10.78 -5.77
CA SER A 225 8.63 -11.69 -4.86
C SER A 225 7.85 -12.98 -4.68
N GLU A 226 8.54 -14.03 -4.27
CA GLU A 226 7.92 -15.30 -3.94
C GLU A 226 6.94 -15.13 -2.77
N THR A 227 5.74 -15.72 -2.90
CA THR A 227 4.65 -15.56 -1.95
C THR A 227 3.78 -16.82 -1.88
N ASN A 228 3.23 -17.11 -0.69
CA ASN A 228 2.20 -18.14 -0.50
C ASN A 228 0.77 -17.64 -0.79
N LEU A 229 0.62 -16.43 -1.32
CA LEU A 229 -0.66 -15.96 -1.82
C LEU A 229 -1.11 -16.87 -2.98
N MET A 230 -2.18 -17.63 -2.75
CA MET A 230 -2.77 -18.53 -3.74
C MET A 230 -3.96 -17.83 -4.35
N ALA A 231 -3.83 -17.44 -5.61
CA ALA A 231 -4.97 -16.92 -6.37
C ALA A 231 -5.52 -17.98 -7.32
N GLY A 232 -5.69 -19.23 -6.85
CA GLY A 232 -6.52 -20.26 -7.51
C GLY A 232 -6.22 -20.62 -8.96
N ASP A 233 -5.16 -20.10 -9.60
CA ASP A 233 -4.85 -20.28 -11.01
C ASP A 233 -3.36 -20.09 -11.29
N LYS A 234 -2.82 -20.86 -12.24
CA LYS A 234 -1.40 -20.83 -12.65
C LYS A 234 -0.94 -19.48 -13.20
N GLU A 235 -1.84 -18.58 -13.61
CA GLU A 235 -1.49 -17.26 -14.16
C GLU A 235 -1.12 -16.20 -13.11
N PHE A 236 -1.65 -16.28 -11.90
CA PHE A 236 -1.19 -15.39 -10.81
C PHE A 236 0.26 -15.69 -10.41
N HIS A 237 0.67 -16.94 -10.63
CA HIS A 237 2.03 -17.43 -10.44
C HIS A 237 2.88 -17.39 -11.71
N LYS A 238 2.40 -16.88 -12.87
CA LYS A 238 3.28 -16.72 -14.05
C LYS A 238 4.47 -15.79 -13.77
N LEU A 239 4.37 -14.95 -12.73
CA LEU A 239 5.45 -14.10 -12.21
C LEU A 239 6.00 -14.55 -10.85
N VAL A 240 5.52 -15.68 -10.31
CA VAL A 240 5.98 -16.24 -9.04
C VAL A 240 6.55 -17.61 -9.32
N GLY A 241 7.87 -17.66 -9.52
CA GLY A 241 8.62 -18.91 -9.65
C GLY A 241 9.18 -19.20 -11.05
N ALA A 242 8.80 -18.44 -12.08
CA ALA A 242 9.62 -18.29 -13.29
C ALA A 242 10.43 -16.99 -13.15
N GLU A 243 11.67 -16.95 -13.64
CA GLU A 243 12.58 -15.81 -13.55
C GLU A 243 11.95 -14.54 -14.12
N VAL A 244 11.22 -13.78 -13.30
CA VAL A 244 10.72 -12.47 -13.68
C VAL A 244 11.91 -11.55 -13.84
N THR A 245 11.99 -10.90 -14.99
CA THR A 245 13.07 -9.97 -15.30
C THR A 245 12.57 -8.51 -15.25
N PRO A 246 13.48 -7.54 -15.07
CA PRO A 246 13.15 -6.12 -15.25
C PRO A 246 12.50 -5.82 -16.63
N GLU A 247 12.85 -6.57 -17.66
CA GLU A 247 12.26 -6.48 -19.00
C GLU A 247 10.78 -6.90 -19.00
N ASP A 248 10.41 -7.92 -18.24
CA ASP A 248 9.02 -8.35 -18.11
C ASP A 248 8.18 -7.28 -17.40
N VAL A 249 8.69 -6.71 -16.30
CA VAL A 249 8.05 -5.61 -15.57
C VAL A 249 7.88 -4.39 -16.47
N THR A 250 8.88 -4.11 -17.31
CA THR A 250 8.84 -3.06 -18.32
C THR A 250 7.73 -3.30 -19.34
N LYS A 251 7.66 -4.50 -19.94
CA LYS A 251 6.63 -4.85 -20.94
C LYS A 251 5.22 -4.77 -20.37
N ILE A 252 5.01 -5.30 -19.16
CA ILE A 252 3.71 -5.23 -18.45
C ILE A 252 3.30 -3.77 -18.28
N THR A 253 4.23 -2.94 -17.81
CA THR A 253 3.98 -1.51 -17.57
C THR A 253 3.67 -0.77 -18.86
N GLU A 254 4.45 -0.97 -19.92
CA GLU A 254 4.27 -0.29 -21.20
C GLU A 254 2.96 -0.71 -21.87
N GLY A 255 2.63 -2.00 -21.85
CA GLY A 255 1.34 -2.52 -22.32
C GLY A 255 0.17 -1.88 -21.57
N PHE A 256 0.22 -1.89 -20.24
CA PHE A 256 -0.80 -1.25 -19.40
C PHE A 256 -0.97 0.25 -19.71
N MET A 257 0.14 0.98 -19.84
CA MET A 257 0.10 2.42 -20.12
C MET A 257 -0.46 2.72 -21.52
N LYS A 258 -0.17 1.86 -22.52
CA LYS A 258 -0.75 1.95 -23.86
C LYS A 258 -2.27 1.75 -23.80
N ASP A 259 -2.73 0.66 -23.22
CA ASP A 259 -4.15 0.33 -23.10
C ASP A 259 -4.92 1.42 -22.35
N ARG A 260 -4.34 1.94 -21.27
CA ARG A 260 -4.92 3.06 -20.52
C ARG A 260 -5.08 4.31 -21.39
N ARG A 261 -4.06 4.68 -22.18
CA ARG A 261 -4.13 5.84 -23.09
C ARG A 261 -5.22 5.66 -24.14
N GLU A 262 -5.37 4.48 -24.71
CA GLU A 262 -6.43 4.16 -25.68
C GLU A 262 -7.83 4.24 -25.04
N MET A 263 -7.98 3.75 -23.81
CA MET A 263 -9.23 3.85 -23.05
C MET A 263 -9.58 5.31 -22.71
N VAL A 264 -8.61 6.14 -22.33
CA VAL A 264 -8.83 7.57 -22.07
C VAL A 264 -9.24 8.30 -23.35
N ARG A 265 -8.56 8.03 -24.47
CA ARG A 265 -8.89 8.61 -25.79
C ARG A 265 -10.29 8.24 -26.26
N SER A 266 -10.67 6.97 -26.18
CA SER A 266 -11.99 6.49 -26.64
C SER A 266 -13.15 7.04 -25.82
N ARG A 267 -12.92 7.45 -24.56
CA ARG A 267 -13.93 8.07 -23.71
C ARG A 267 -14.08 9.59 -23.89
N GLY A 268 -13.33 10.20 -24.82
CA GLY A 268 -13.40 11.65 -25.07
C GLY A 268 -12.97 12.51 -23.87
N VAL A 269 -12.35 11.91 -22.86
CA VAL A 269 -11.83 12.64 -21.69
C VAL A 269 -10.50 13.23 -22.12
N GLN A 270 -10.49 14.52 -22.49
CA GLN A 270 -9.24 15.27 -22.53
C GLN A 270 -8.60 15.12 -21.15
N GLU A 271 -7.45 14.44 -21.08
CA GLU A 271 -6.55 14.58 -19.94
C GLU A 271 -6.29 16.08 -19.84
N ARG A 272 -6.97 16.77 -18.91
CA ARG A 272 -6.44 18.02 -18.37
C ARG A 272 -5.16 17.59 -17.68
N ILE A 273 -4.08 17.60 -18.45
CA ILE A 273 -2.71 17.56 -17.98
C ILE A 273 -2.67 18.72 -16.98
N LEU A 274 -2.76 18.40 -15.70
CA LEU A 274 -2.33 19.30 -14.65
C LEU A 274 -0.81 19.41 -14.84
N THR A 275 -0.45 20.33 -15.74
CA THR A 275 0.91 20.86 -15.83
C THR A 275 1.10 21.74 -14.58
N PRO A 276 2.33 21.83 -14.05
CA PRO A 276 2.62 22.36 -12.71
C PRO A 276 1.93 23.68 -12.38
#